data_AF-A0A7X2PAF0-F1
#
_entry.id   AF-A0A7X2PAF0-F1
#
_cell.length_a   1.000
_cell.length_b   1.000
_cell.length_c   1.000
_cell.angle_alpha   90.00
_cell.angle_beta   90.00
_cell.angle_gamma   90.00
#
_symmetry.space_group_name_H-M   'P 1'
#
loop_
_entity.id
_entity.type
_entity.pdbx_description
1 polymer ?
#
loop_
_entity_poly.entity_id
_entity_poly.type
_entity_poly.pdbx_seq_one_letter_code
_entity_poly.pdbx_strand_id
1 'polypeptide(L)' 'MNKYIITFFSHYEALQARRVNKEGRLISVPRALSSSCGTAMEIFLDEINPTFNYEAIYIEDGNNYKKVY' A
#
# COMPACT_ATOMS: atom_id res chain seq x y z
N MET A 1 15.27 -4.31 -2.38
CA MET A 1 13.98 -3.68 -2.70
C MET A 1 12.84 -4.65 -2.47
N ASN A 2 12.05 -4.37 -1.43
CA ASN A 2 10.84 -5.06 -1.07
C ASN A 2 9.64 -4.38 -1.74
N LYS A 3 8.63 -5.17 -2.10
CA LYS A 3 7.36 -4.66 -2.60
C LYS A 3 6.39 -4.50 -1.45
N TYR A 4 5.93 -3.27 -1.25
CA TYR A 4 4.93 -2.94 -0.25
C TYR A 4 3.58 -2.63 -0.90
N ILE A 5 2.51 -3.12 -0.27
CA ILE A 5 1.14 -2.73 -0.56
C ILE A 5 0.61 -1.96 0.63
N ILE A 6 0.18 -0.73 0.40
CA ILE A 6 -0.36 0.15 1.43
C ILE A 6 -1.84 0.34 1.14
N THR A 7 -2.72 0.00 2.08
CA THR A 7 -4.15 0.24 1.97
C THR A 7 -4.55 1.52 2.70
N PHE A 8 -5.69 2.08 2.33
CA PHE A 8 -6.17 3.37 2.84
C PHE A 8 -7.67 3.31 3.15
N PHE A 9 -8.10 4.04 4.18
CA PHE A 9 -9.52 4.18 4.50
C PHE A 9 -10.27 5.01 3.45
N SER A 10 -9.54 5.83 2.68
CA SER A 10 -10.13 6.70 1.67
C SER A 10 -9.25 6.89 0.43
N HIS A 11 -9.89 7.20 -0.70
CA HIS A 11 -9.20 7.60 -1.93
C HIS A 11 -8.36 8.87 -1.74
N TYR A 12 -8.80 9.78 -0.85
CA TYR A 12 -8.08 11.02 -0.58
C TYR A 12 -6.71 10.75 0.05
N GLU A 13 -6.65 9.85 1.03
CA GLU A 13 -5.38 9.46 1.66
C GLU A 13 -4.44 8.76 0.68
N ALA A 14 -4.97 7.89 -0.18
CA ALA A 14 -4.19 7.25 -1.23
C ALA A 14 -3.55 8.29 -2.18
N LEU A 15 -4.30 9.32 -2.57
CA LEU A 15 -3.78 10.42 -3.41
C LEU A 15 -2.71 11.24 -2.68
N GLN A 16 -2.88 11.49 -1.38
CA GLN A 16 -1.87 12.21 -0.58
C GLN A 16 -0.58 11.38 -0.45
N ALA A 17 -0.68 10.08 -0.20
CA ALA A 17 0.46 9.17 -0.16
C ALA A 17 1.20 9.12 -1.50
N ARG A 18 0.47 9.13 -2.62
CA ARG A 18 1.03 9.17 -3.99
C ARG A 18 1.75 10.47 -4.34
N ARG A 19 1.32 11.60 -3.75
CA ARG A 19 1.99 12.90 -3.91
C ARG A 19 3.34 12.94 -3.20
N VAL A 20 3.42 12.34 -2.02
CA VAL A 20 4.68 12.21 -1.26
C VAL A 20 5.59 11.18 -1.90
N ASN A 21 5.05 10.04 -2.33
CA ASN A 21 5.80 8.92 -2.89
C ASN A 21 5.58 8.85 -4.40
N LYS A 22 6.38 9.62 -5.14
CA LYS A 22 6.17 9.80 -6.58
C LYS A 22 6.37 8.52 -7.42
N GLU A 23 7.07 7.53 -6.90
CA GLU A 23 7.30 6.23 -7.54
C GLU A 23 6.20 5.20 -7.21
N GLY A 24 5.38 5.45 -6.18
CA GLY A 24 4.27 4.58 -5.83
C GLY A 24 3.22 4.55 -6.94
N ARG A 25 2.53 3.43 -7.12
CA ARG A 25 1.45 3.27 -8.10
C ARG A 25 0.15 2.99 -7.37
N LEU A 26 -0.89 3.76 -7.68
CA LEU A 26 -2.22 3.49 -7.15
C LEU A 26 -2.81 2.30 -7.90
N ILE A 27 -3.30 1.32 -7.15
CA ILE A 27 -3.92 0.10 -7.63
C ILE A 27 -5.22 -0.15 -6.86
N SER A 28 -6.05 -1.06 -7.35
CA SER A 28 -7.11 -1.63 -6.52
C SER A 28 -6.49 -2.46 -5.39
N VAL A 29 -7.13 -2.51 -4.23
CA VAL A 29 -6.70 -3.39 -3.13
C VAL A 29 -6.69 -4.84 -3.66
N PRO A 30 -5.56 -5.57 -3.54
CA PRO A 30 -5.50 -6.98 -3.92
C PRO A 30 -6.61 -7.79 -3.23
N ARG A 31 -7.30 -8.65 -3.99
CA ARG A 31 -8.42 -9.45 -3.46
C ARG A 31 -8.04 -10.38 -2.31
N ALA A 32 -6.76 -10.76 -2.24
CA ALA A 32 -6.22 -11.54 -1.12
C ALA A 32 -6.18 -10.76 0.22
N LEU A 33 -6.16 -9.41 0.16
CA LEU A 33 -6.09 -8.54 1.33
C LEU A 33 -7.46 -8.05 1.80
N SER A 34 -8.40 -7.85 0.88
CA SER A 34 -9.75 -7.41 1.20
C SER A 34 -10.76 -7.88 0.16
N SER A 35 -11.99 -8.14 0.61
CA SER A 35 -13.16 -8.35 -0.26
C SER A 35 -13.79 -7.05 -0.74
N SER A 36 -13.32 -5.89 -0.27
CA SER A 36 -13.81 -4.56 -0.62
C SER A 36 -13.04 -3.95 -1.81
N CYS A 37 -13.72 -3.14 -2.62
CA CYS A 37 -13.16 -2.41 -3.77
C CYS A 37 -12.39 -1.15 -3.35
N GLY A 38 -11.44 -1.26 -2.42
CA GLY A 38 -10.62 -0.14 -1.95
C GLY A 38 -9.51 0.27 -2.93
N THR A 39 -8.83 1.38 -2.61
CA THR A 39 -7.60 1.80 -3.28
C THR A 39 -6.39 1.49 -2.41
N ALA A 40 -5.34 0.97 -3.03
CA ALA A 40 -4.04 0.74 -2.42
C ALA A 40 -2.92 1.44 -3.21
N MET A 41 -1.75 1.55 -2.61
CA MET A 41 -0.53 1.98 -3.27
C MET A 41 0.49 0.84 -3.24
N GLU A 42 0.97 0.45 -4.42
CA GLU A 42 2.11 -0.44 -4.61
C GLU A 42 3.38 0.40 -4.70
N ILE A 43 4.42 0.03 -3.96
CA ILE A 43 5.71 0.72 -4.00
C ILE A 43 6.87 -0.23 -3.70
N PHE A 44 8.01 -0.02 -4.37
CA PHE A 44 9.23 -0.78 -4.14
C PHE A 44 10.25 0.06 -3.36
N LEU A 45 10.62 -0.37 -2.16
CA LEU A 45 11.56 0.32 -1.27
C LEU A 45 12.41 -0.71 -0.52
N ASP A 46 13.61 -0.35 -0.07
CA ASP A 46 14.37 -1.24 0.82
C ASP A 46 13.74 -1.30 2.22
N GLU A 47 13.34 -0.14 2.74
CA GLU A 47 12.59 -0.02 3.99
C GLU A 47 11.43 0.97 3.83
N ILE A 48 10.32 0.71 4.51
CA ILE A 48 9.16 1.59 4.54
C ILE A 48 9.13 2.38 5.84
N ASN A 49 9.01 3.71 5.73
CA ASN A 49 8.78 4.61 6.84
C ASN A 49 7.54 5.46 6.54
N PRO A 50 6.36 5.09 7.08
CA PRO A 50 5.13 5.75 6.69
C PRO A 50 4.99 7.13 7.36
N THR A 51 5.01 8.18 6.55
CA THR A 51 4.84 9.58 6.97
C THR A 51 3.47 10.16 6.61
N PHE A 52 2.50 9.30 6.31
CA PHE A 52 1.16 9.64 5.82
C PHE A 52 0.14 8.72 6.50
N ASN A 53 -1.15 9.04 6.43
CA ASN A 53 -2.19 8.15 6.94
C ASN A 53 -2.34 6.92 6.05
N TYR A 54 -2.47 5.76 6.68
CA TYR A 54 -2.71 4.47 6.04
C TYR A 54 -3.63 3.63 6.92
N GLU A 55 -4.28 2.63 6.32
CA GLU A 55 -5.03 1.62 7.05
C GLU A 55 -4.11 0.48 7.49
N ALA A 56 -3.36 -0.09 6.55
CA ALA A 56 -2.42 -1.16 6.79
C ALA A 56 -1.31 -1.18 5.75
N ILE A 57 -0.16 -1.72 6.13
CA ILE A 57 0.97 -1.93 5.23
C ILE A 57 1.29 -3.42 5.19
N TYR A 58 1.44 -3.92 3.99
CA TYR A 58 1.78 -5.30 3.72
C TYR A 58 3.08 -5.37 2.92
N ILE A 59 3.86 -6.42 3.15
CA ILE A 59 4.99 -6.80 2.31
C ILE A 59 4.60 -8.05 1.51
N GLU A 60 4.98 -8.09 0.24
CA GLU A 60 4.82 -9.30 -0.59
C GLU A 60 5.78 -10.39 -0.11
N ASP A 61 5.24 -11.58 0.16
CA ASP A 61 5.99 -12.77 0.60
C ASP A 61 5.58 -13.97 -0.27
N GLY A 62 6.31 -14.15 -1.37
CA GLY A 62 5.98 -15.13 -2.40
C GLY A 62 4.65 -14.82 -3.08
N ASN A 63 3.66 -15.70 -2.90
CA ASN A 63 2.30 -15.54 -3.45
C ASN A 63 1.31 -14.91 -2.44
N ASN A 64 1.80 -14.50 -1.26
CA ASN A 64 0.99 -13.97 -0.18
C ASN A 64 1.43 -12.56 0.22
N TYR A 65 0.67 -11.97 1.13
CA TYR A 65 0.97 -10.68 1.74
C TYR A 65 1.05 -10.82 3.25
N LYS A 66 2.10 -10.27 3.86
CA LYS A 66 2.27 -10.25 5.31
C LYS A 66 2.08 -8.82 5.82
N LYS A 67 1.16 -8.62 6.78
CA LYS A 67 0.96 -7.32 7.43
C LYS A 67 2.19 -6.97 8.27
N VAL A 68 2.71 -5.76 8.10
CA VAL A 68 3.90 -5.24 8.80
C VAL A 68 3.61 -4.01 9.65
N TYR A 69 2.61 -3.20 9.27
CA TYR A 69 2.08 -2.08 10.06
C TYR A 69 0.54 -2.07 9.96
#